data_AF-A0A0M3J2X6-F1
#
_entry.id   AF-A0A0M3J2X6-F1
#
_cell.length_a   1.000
_cell.length_b   1.000
_cell.length_c   1.000
_cell.angle_alpha   90.00
_cell.angle_beta   90.00
_cell.angle_gamma   90.00
#
_symmetry.space_group_name_H-M   'P 1'
#
loop_
_entity.id
_entity.type
_entity.pdbx_description
1 polymer ?
#
loop_
_entity_poly.entity_id
_entity_poly.type
_entity_poly.pdbx_seq_one_letter_code
_entity_poly.pdbx_strand_id
1 'polypeptide(L)'
;MNIMQLKHEEFDTPQCSRENNCLTVPNAYCARVDDTHQYCQCITGFEGDAIPGGPPCIRIDFCVKALQALDFGQEVCTANEICVNDKLRYHCECKPGFERLNQGEDCTDIDECLIGFGQCGLTFICVNTIGSYSCQCPPGYLLNANGTLCVDIDECLQNLNNCTQPSQRCINLPGSFQCECNSPAFISTVNGCVDNDECLSYQFNCPEYSTCLNTLGSYKCACDQGFRPEIRGDIIVRCVDINECEEQPDACPRSAKCKNRIGSYECECMPPSIQHGLRDCVVNTSCPNECSEHAYCLKSERPDGAVYNCTCDVGYAGDGAIACL
;
A
#
# COMPACT_ATOMS: atom_id res chain seq x y z
N MET A 1 35.63 14.03 -89.31
CA MET A 1 36.52 13.41 -88.30
C MET A 1 35.80 13.58 -86.96
N ASN A 2 35.33 12.59 -86.22
CA ASN A 2 35.64 11.18 -86.12
C ASN A 2 34.33 10.45 -85.76
N ILE A 3 34.00 9.36 -86.47
CA ILE A 3 32.91 8.45 -86.11
C ILE A 3 33.57 7.37 -85.24
N MET A 4 33.32 7.35 -83.94
CA MET A 4 33.69 6.19 -83.11
C MET A 4 32.65 5.09 -83.34
N GLN A 5 33.01 4.11 -84.16
CA GLN A 5 32.35 2.81 -84.18
C GLN A 5 32.62 2.11 -82.85
N LEU A 6 31.56 1.88 -82.08
CA LEU A 6 31.56 0.92 -80.97
C LEU A 6 31.80 -0.47 -81.56
N LYS A 7 32.93 -1.09 -81.21
CA LYS A 7 33.17 -2.51 -81.45
C LYS A 7 32.15 -3.31 -80.64
N HIS A 8 31.30 -4.07 -81.32
CA HIS A 8 30.68 -5.25 -80.73
C HIS A 8 31.81 -6.28 -80.55
N GLU A 9 32.22 -6.51 -79.30
CA GLU A 9 32.98 -7.72 -78.97
C GLU A 9 31.97 -8.87 -79.00
N GLU A 10 31.96 -9.65 -80.08
CA GLU A 10 31.27 -10.94 -80.14
C GLU A 10 31.97 -11.89 -79.16
N PHE A 11 31.43 -12.01 -77.95
CA PHE A 11 31.75 -13.13 -77.08
C PHE A 11 31.08 -14.37 -77.67
N ASP A 12 31.85 -15.17 -78.41
CA ASP A 12 31.39 -16.44 -78.99
C ASP A 12 30.94 -17.39 -77.87
N THR A 13 29.63 -17.59 -77.74
CA THR A 13 29.09 -18.61 -76.83
C THR A 13 29.55 -19.99 -77.28
N PRO A 14 30.00 -20.88 -76.38
CA PRO A 14 30.51 -22.19 -76.76
C PRO A 14 29.42 -22.98 -77.49
N GLN A 15 29.72 -23.40 -78.72
CA GLN A 15 28.81 -24.22 -79.51
C GLN A 15 28.64 -25.59 -78.83
N CYS A 16 27.40 -25.94 -78.49
CA CYS A 16 27.06 -27.23 -77.89
C CYS A 16 26.56 -28.20 -78.97
N SER A 17 26.72 -29.50 -78.74
CA SER A 17 26.36 -30.55 -79.70
C SER A 17 25.71 -31.74 -78.98
N ARG A 18 25.23 -32.74 -79.76
CA ARG A 18 24.59 -33.94 -79.23
C ARG A 18 25.47 -34.75 -78.25
N GLU A 19 26.80 -34.58 -78.31
CA GLU A 19 27.77 -35.25 -77.44
C GLU A 19 28.29 -34.35 -76.30
N ASN A 20 28.17 -33.01 -76.42
CA ASN A 20 28.72 -32.05 -75.47
C ASN A 20 27.64 -31.07 -74.98
N ASN A 21 26.75 -31.58 -74.13
CA ASN A 21 25.59 -30.87 -73.60
C ASN A 21 25.95 -29.97 -72.39
N CYS A 22 26.84 -28.99 -72.60
CA CYS A 22 27.22 -28.01 -71.58
C CYS A 22 27.76 -28.62 -70.27
N LEU A 23 28.39 -29.79 -70.35
CA LEU A 23 28.79 -30.63 -69.22
C LEU A 23 29.75 -29.96 -68.23
N THR A 24 30.45 -28.92 -68.66
CA THR A 24 31.40 -28.14 -67.84
C THR A 24 30.73 -27.01 -67.04
N VAL A 25 29.46 -26.71 -67.30
CA VAL A 25 28.70 -25.63 -66.65
C VAL A 25 27.47 -26.22 -65.95
N PRO A 26 27.45 -26.29 -64.60
CA PRO A 26 26.28 -26.77 -63.88
C PRO A 26 25.09 -25.84 -64.08
N ASN A 27 23.87 -26.40 -64.11
CA ASN A 27 22.61 -25.70 -64.32
C ASN A 27 22.48 -24.97 -65.68
N ALA A 28 23.18 -25.46 -66.71
CA ALA A 28 23.02 -25.03 -68.10
C ALA A 28 22.49 -26.17 -68.99
N TYR A 29 21.85 -25.81 -70.10
CA TYR A 29 21.39 -26.74 -71.13
C TYR A 29 21.74 -26.22 -72.53
N CYS A 30 21.84 -27.12 -73.50
CA CYS A 30 22.07 -26.74 -74.89
C CYS A 30 20.76 -26.23 -75.54
N ALA A 31 20.71 -24.93 -75.84
CA ALA A 31 19.58 -24.27 -76.48
C ALA A 31 19.84 -24.12 -78.00
N ARG A 32 18.82 -24.40 -78.82
CA ARG A 32 18.86 -24.20 -80.27
C ARG A 32 18.18 -22.87 -80.62
N VAL A 33 18.90 -22.00 -81.32
CA VAL A 33 18.39 -20.66 -81.70
C VAL A 33 17.96 -20.60 -83.16
N ASP A 34 18.70 -21.25 -84.05
CA ASP A 34 18.30 -21.44 -85.43
C ASP A 34 18.77 -22.81 -85.96
N ASP A 35 18.65 -23.03 -87.27
CA ASP A 35 19.03 -24.29 -87.90
C ASP A 35 20.55 -24.54 -87.95
N THR A 36 21.35 -23.53 -87.62
CA THR A 36 22.82 -23.54 -87.71
C THR A 36 23.54 -23.26 -86.39
N HIS A 37 22.86 -22.72 -85.37
CA HIS A 37 23.47 -22.28 -84.12
C HIS A 37 22.81 -22.91 -82.87
N GLN A 38 23.65 -23.52 -82.04
CA GLN A 38 23.31 -24.06 -80.71
C GLN A 38 24.34 -23.58 -79.70
N TYR A 39 23.89 -23.09 -78.54
CA TYR A 39 24.78 -22.62 -77.46
C TYR A 39 24.27 -23.00 -76.08
N CYS A 40 25.15 -22.93 -75.08
CA CYS A 40 24.80 -23.17 -73.68
C CYS A 40 24.02 -22.00 -73.09
N GLN A 41 22.89 -22.30 -72.46
CA GLN A 41 22.06 -21.33 -71.76
C GLN A 41 21.75 -21.83 -70.34
N CYS A 42 21.72 -20.94 -69.35
CA CYS A 42 21.29 -21.30 -68.01
C CYS A 42 19.84 -21.81 -68.02
N ILE A 43 19.56 -22.83 -67.21
CA ILE A 43 18.20 -23.36 -67.02
C ILE A 43 17.31 -22.26 -66.43
N THR A 44 15.99 -22.34 -66.67
CA THR A 44 15.02 -21.40 -66.09
C THR A 44 15.18 -21.25 -64.57
N GLY A 45 15.22 -20.00 -64.10
CA GLY A 45 15.49 -19.69 -62.68
C GLY A 45 16.98 -19.52 -62.33
N PHE A 46 17.89 -19.61 -63.30
CA PHE A 46 19.31 -19.33 -63.15
C PHE A 46 19.76 -18.19 -64.07
N GLU A 47 20.75 -17.42 -63.64
CA GLU A 47 21.39 -16.35 -64.41
C GLU A 47 22.90 -16.51 -64.45
N GLY A 48 23.52 -15.96 -65.49
CA GLY A 48 24.93 -16.09 -65.80
C GLY A 48 25.12 -16.25 -67.30
N ASP A 49 26.38 -16.34 -67.72
CA ASP A 49 26.73 -16.31 -69.14
C ASP A 49 26.87 -17.72 -69.74
N ALA A 50 26.78 -18.76 -68.91
CA ALA A 50 26.91 -20.17 -69.31
C ALA A 50 28.16 -20.50 -70.15
N ILE A 51 29.24 -19.71 -69.99
CA ILE A 51 30.52 -19.87 -70.69
C ILE A 51 31.65 -20.38 -69.76
N PRO A 52 32.61 -21.16 -70.27
CA PRO A 52 33.83 -21.52 -69.54
C PRO A 52 34.63 -20.26 -69.15
N GLY A 53 34.84 -20.07 -67.83
CA GLY A 53 35.60 -18.93 -67.30
C GLY A 53 34.81 -17.64 -67.09
N GLY A 54 33.53 -17.60 -67.50
CA GLY A 54 32.61 -16.51 -67.18
C GLY A 54 31.81 -16.76 -65.88
N PRO A 55 30.91 -15.83 -65.51
CA PRO A 55 30.00 -16.00 -64.39
C PRO A 55 29.20 -17.31 -64.51
N PRO A 56 29.25 -18.20 -63.49
CA PRO A 56 28.52 -19.46 -63.53
C PRO A 56 27.00 -19.23 -63.46
N CYS A 57 26.21 -20.20 -63.94
CA CYS A 57 24.76 -20.19 -63.78
C CYS A 57 24.38 -20.33 -62.30
N ILE A 58 24.07 -19.21 -61.66
CA ILE A 58 23.63 -19.13 -60.26
C ILE A 58 22.12 -18.94 -60.20
N ARG A 59 21.49 -19.42 -59.12
CA ARG A 59 20.04 -19.25 -58.93
C ARG A 59 19.72 -17.77 -58.87
N ILE A 60 18.71 -17.34 -59.62
CA ILE A 60 18.22 -15.97 -59.58
C ILE A 60 17.63 -15.69 -58.20
N ASP A 61 18.12 -14.63 -57.57
CA ASP A 61 17.47 -14.02 -56.42
C ASP A 61 16.45 -12.99 -56.93
N PHE A 62 15.20 -13.43 -57.05
CA PHE A 62 14.10 -12.60 -57.52
C PHE A 62 13.80 -11.43 -56.57
N CYS A 63 14.06 -11.59 -55.27
CA CYS A 63 13.95 -10.51 -54.29
C CYS A 63 15.00 -9.42 -54.51
N VAL A 64 16.27 -9.80 -54.74
CA VAL A 64 17.34 -8.84 -55.06
C VAL A 64 17.07 -8.15 -56.39
N LYS A 65 16.63 -8.90 -57.41
CA LYS A 65 16.25 -8.31 -58.71
C LYS A 65 15.10 -7.32 -58.58
N ALA A 66 14.08 -7.66 -57.79
CA ALA A 66 12.97 -6.75 -57.52
C ALA A 66 13.46 -5.48 -56.82
N LEU A 67 14.33 -5.62 -55.81
CA LEU A 67 14.91 -4.47 -55.09
C LEU A 67 15.72 -3.54 -56.00
N GLN A 68 16.48 -4.10 -56.94
CA GLN A 68 17.26 -3.34 -57.93
C GLN A 68 16.39 -2.59 -58.95
N ALA A 69 15.14 -3.00 -59.13
CA ALA A 69 14.18 -2.35 -60.02
C ALA A 69 13.38 -1.23 -59.33
N LEU A 70 13.57 -1.03 -58.03
CA LEU A 70 12.89 -0.01 -57.23
C LEU A 70 13.73 1.25 -57.06
N ASP A 71 13.04 2.37 -56.82
CA ASP A 71 13.68 3.64 -56.47
C ASP A 71 14.29 3.61 -55.06
N PHE A 72 15.23 4.52 -54.80
CA PHE A 72 15.97 4.58 -53.53
C PHE A 72 15.01 4.76 -52.33
N GLY A 73 15.00 3.78 -51.42
CA GLY A 73 14.20 3.80 -50.19
C GLY A 73 12.85 3.09 -50.27
N GLN A 74 12.56 2.37 -51.36
CA GLN A 74 11.36 1.56 -51.50
C GLN A 74 11.65 0.09 -51.19
N GLU A 75 10.78 -0.55 -50.41
CA GLU A 75 10.86 -1.98 -50.08
C GLU A 75 10.10 -2.83 -51.12
N VAL A 76 10.59 -4.06 -51.36
CA VAL A 76 9.98 -5.02 -52.31
C VAL A 76 8.60 -5.50 -51.84
N CYS A 77 8.42 -5.60 -50.53
CA CYS A 77 7.20 -6.03 -49.86
C CYS A 77 6.68 -4.90 -48.96
N THR A 78 5.41 -4.97 -48.53
CA THR A 78 4.82 -3.92 -47.68
C THR A 78 5.27 -4.04 -46.23
N ALA A 79 4.76 -3.15 -45.37
CA ALA A 79 5.12 -3.15 -43.95
C ALA A 79 4.87 -4.52 -43.30
N ASN A 80 5.82 -4.94 -42.47
CA ASN A 80 5.80 -6.23 -41.76
C ASN A 80 5.83 -7.48 -42.64
N GLU A 81 6.32 -7.36 -43.88
CA GLU A 81 6.52 -8.50 -44.78
C GLU A 81 8.01 -8.82 -45.01
N ILE A 82 8.28 -10.06 -45.44
CA ILE A 82 9.57 -10.51 -45.94
C ILE A 82 9.42 -11.00 -47.38
N CYS A 83 10.41 -10.68 -48.21
CA CYS A 83 10.48 -11.23 -49.55
C CYS A 83 11.04 -12.66 -49.51
N VAL A 84 10.29 -13.60 -50.09
CA VAL A 84 10.67 -15.01 -50.17
C VAL A 84 10.87 -15.38 -51.64
N ASN A 85 12.02 -15.96 -51.94
CA ASN A 85 12.31 -16.51 -53.27
C ASN A 85 11.56 -17.83 -53.48
N ASP A 86 10.73 -17.88 -54.51
CA ASP A 86 10.04 -19.07 -55.01
C ASP A 86 10.76 -19.59 -56.28
N LYS A 87 10.34 -20.73 -56.83
CA LYS A 87 11.05 -21.43 -57.92
C LYS A 87 11.34 -20.54 -59.16
N LEU A 88 10.41 -19.67 -59.53
CA LEU A 88 10.49 -18.83 -60.74
C LEU A 88 10.04 -17.38 -60.50
N ARG A 89 9.81 -16.99 -59.25
CA ARG A 89 9.30 -15.66 -58.86
C ARG A 89 9.68 -15.37 -57.42
N TYR A 90 9.35 -14.20 -56.93
CA TYR A 90 9.28 -13.93 -55.50
C TYR A 90 7.81 -13.80 -55.06
N HIS A 91 7.56 -13.94 -53.77
CA HIS A 91 6.33 -13.51 -53.12
C HIS A 91 6.64 -12.93 -51.74
N CYS A 92 5.69 -12.18 -51.19
CA CYS A 92 5.82 -11.57 -49.88
C CYS A 92 5.04 -12.40 -48.84
N GLU A 93 5.67 -12.70 -47.72
CA GLU A 93 5.07 -13.37 -46.57
C GLU A 93 5.12 -12.46 -45.35
N CYS A 94 4.19 -12.59 -44.40
CA CYS A 94 4.27 -11.82 -43.17
C CYS A 94 5.52 -12.22 -42.36
N LYS A 95 6.15 -11.24 -41.71
CA LYS A 95 7.22 -11.48 -40.73
C LYS A 95 6.70 -12.41 -39.62
N PRO A 96 7.57 -13.20 -38.97
CA PRO A 96 7.18 -13.93 -37.76
C PRO A 96 6.52 -13.00 -36.74
N GLY A 97 5.41 -13.45 -36.13
CA GLY A 97 4.61 -12.63 -35.20
C GLY A 97 3.56 -11.74 -35.88
N PHE A 98 3.42 -11.81 -37.21
CA PHE A 98 2.40 -11.07 -37.95
C PHE A 98 1.52 -12.01 -38.76
N GLU A 99 0.25 -11.64 -38.92
CA GLU A 99 -0.73 -12.37 -39.73
C GLU A 99 -1.44 -11.47 -40.72
N ARG A 100 -2.05 -12.09 -41.72
CA ARG A 100 -2.91 -11.42 -42.71
C ARG A 100 -4.31 -11.99 -42.61
N LEU A 101 -5.28 -11.15 -42.23
CA LEU A 101 -6.67 -11.58 -42.03
C LEU A 101 -7.37 -11.84 -43.35
N ASN A 102 -7.18 -10.98 -44.36
CA ASN A 102 -7.73 -11.18 -45.71
C ASN A 102 -6.67 -11.00 -46.82
N GLN A 103 -6.92 -11.59 -47.99
CA GLN A 103 -6.04 -11.40 -49.16
C GLN A 103 -6.01 -9.92 -49.58
N GLY A 104 -4.80 -9.36 -49.67
CA GLY A 104 -4.59 -7.96 -50.04
C GLY A 104 -4.58 -6.97 -48.88
N GLU A 105 -4.77 -7.42 -47.64
CA GLU A 105 -4.55 -6.61 -46.44
C GLU A 105 -3.08 -6.62 -46.01
N ASP A 106 -2.68 -5.60 -45.25
CA ASP A 106 -1.36 -5.52 -44.63
C ASP A 106 -1.19 -6.55 -43.51
N CYS A 107 0.05 -6.95 -43.24
CA CYS A 107 0.37 -7.84 -42.14
C CYS A 107 0.25 -7.09 -40.80
N THR A 108 -0.69 -7.53 -39.97
CA THR A 108 -0.93 -7.00 -38.63
C THR A 108 -0.28 -7.87 -37.57
N ASP A 109 0.11 -7.25 -36.48
CA ASP A 109 0.64 -7.93 -35.31
C ASP A 109 -0.34 -8.98 -34.78
N ILE A 110 0.17 -10.16 -34.44
CA ILE A 110 -0.62 -11.22 -33.80
C ILE A 110 -0.65 -10.92 -32.31
N ASP A 111 -1.83 -10.65 -31.75
CA ASP A 111 -1.95 -10.52 -30.30
C ASP A 111 -1.95 -11.90 -29.63
N GLU A 112 -0.77 -12.46 -29.32
CA GLU A 112 -0.65 -13.81 -28.77
C GLU A 112 -1.34 -13.95 -27.40
N CYS A 113 -1.54 -12.84 -26.68
CA CYS A 113 -2.24 -12.81 -25.41
C CYS A 113 -3.75 -12.98 -25.59
N LEU A 114 -4.33 -12.40 -26.64
CA LEU A 114 -5.76 -12.51 -26.94
C LEU A 114 -6.13 -13.91 -27.43
N ILE A 115 -5.27 -14.51 -28.28
CA ILE A 115 -5.51 -15.84 -28.86
C ILE A 115 -5.03 -17.00 -27.97
N GLY A 116 -4.43 -16.72 -26.81
CA GLY A 116 -4.00 -17.72 -25.84
C GLY A 116 -2.72 -18.49 -26.21
N PHE A 117 -1.94 -17.96 -27.16
CA PHE A 117 -0.63 -18.50 -27.55
C PHE A 117 0.54 -17.90 -26.77
N GLY A 118 0.31 -16.83 -26.00
CA GLY A 118 1.26 -16.31 -25.02
C GLY A 118 1.49 -17.34 -23.92
N GLN A 119 2.51 -18.19 -24.07
CA GLN A 119 2.84 -19.29 -23.15
C GLN A 119 3.52 -18.76 -21.87
N CYS A 120 2.82 -17.89 -21.15
CA CYS A 120 3.28 -17.38 -19.88
C CYS A 120 3.05 -18.40 -18.76
N GLY A 121 3.98 -18.47 -17.81
CA GLY A 121 3.81 -19.30 -16.61
C GLY A 121 2.58 -18.85 -15.80
N LEU A 122 2.02 -19.75 -14.98
CA LEU A 122 0.75 -19.54 -14.25
C LEU A 122 0.67 -18.27 -13.39
N THR A 123 1.82 -17.69 -13.02
CA THR A 123 1.91 -16.50 -12.16
C THR A 123 2.25 -15.21 -12.93
N PHE A 124 2.44 -15.30 -14.25
CA PHE A 124 2.81 -14.18 -15.11
C PHE A 124 1.59 -13.68 -15.88
N ILE A 125 1.61 -12.40 -16.23
CA ILE A 125 0.71 -11.81 -17.21
C ILE A 125 1.38 -11.77 -18.58
N CYS A 126 0.57 -12.01 -19.62
CA CYS A 126 0.99 -11.84 -21.01
C CYS A 126 0.85 -10.37 -21.41
N VAL A 127 1.88 -9.81 -22.03
CA VAL A 127 1.90 -8.46 -22.60
C VAL A 127 2.27 -8.57 -24.07
N ASN A 128 1.33 -8.23 -24.95
CA ASN A 128 1.54 -8.23 -26.39
C ASN A 128 2.54 -7.14 -26.79
N THR A 129 3.43 -7.44 -27.73
CA THR A 129 4.44 -6.52 -28.25
C THR A 129 4.50 -6.62 -29.77
N ILE A 130 4.97 -5.59 -30.47
CA ILE A 130 4.98 -5.65 -31.94
C ILE A 130 5.93 -6.76 -32.42
N GLY A 131 5.37 -7.79 -33.05
CA GLY A 131 6.03 -8.97 -33.59
C GLY A 131 6.31 -10.08 -32.56
N SER A 132 5.83 -9.98 -31.32
CA SER A 132 6.04 -10.99 -30.27
C SER A 132 5.19 -10.74 -29.01
N TYR A 133 5.45 -11.48 -27.93
CA TYR A 133 4.89 -11.18 -26.61
C TYR A 133 5.98 -11.25 -25.53
N SER A 134 5.69 -10.66 -24.38
CA SER A 134 6.51 -10.78 -23.18
C SER A 134 5.66 -11.25 -21.99
N CYS A 135 6.27 -12.02 -21.10
CA CYS A 135 5.65 -12.45 -19.85
C CYS A 135 6.24 -11.64 -18.70
N GLN A 136 5.39 -10.95 -17.95
CA GLN A 136 5.80 -10.05 -16.88
C GLN A 136 5.08 -10.41 -15.59
N CYS A 137 5.67 -10.05 -14.45
CA CYS A 137 4.95 -10.20 -13.19
C CYS A 137 3.80 -9.19 -13.11
N PRO A 138 2.64 -9.58 -12.55
CA PRO A 138 1.56 -8.65 -12.29
C PRO A 138 2.05 -7.48 -11.40
N PRO A 139 1.38 -6.31 -11.45
CA PRO A 139 1.63 -5.23 -10.49
C PRO A 139 1.53 -5.75 -9.04
N GLY A 140 2.48 -5.35 -8.19
CA GLY A 140 2.57 -5.83 -6.80
C GLY A 140 3.28 -7.17 -6.62
N TYR A 141 3.86 -7.75 -7.68
CA TYR A 141 4.61 -9.00 -7.62
C TYR A 141 6.04 -8.82 -8.13
N LEU A 142 6.98 -9.58 -7.55
CA LEU A 142 8.37 -9.66 -7.97
C LEU A 142 8.75 -11.09 -8.36
N LEU A 143 9.77 -11.22 -9.20
CA LEU A 143 10.29 -12.52 -9.60
C LEU A 143 10.98 -13.20 -8.41
N ASN A 144 10.65 -14.46 -8.15
CA ASN A 144 11.33 -15.24 -7.12
C ASN A 144 12.82 -15.44 -7.44
N ALA A 145 13.62 -15.86 -6.46
CA ALA A 145 15.08 -16.04 -6.61
C ALA A 145 15.49 -16.99 -7.76
N ASN A 146 14.60 -17.91 -8.15
CA ASN A 146 14.87 -18.89 -9.20
C ASN A 146 14.42 -18.41 -10.59
N GLY A 147 13.76 -17.26 -10.69
CA GLY A 147 13.27 -16.73 -11.96
C GLY A 147 12.01 -17.42 -12.52
N THR A 148 11.35 -18.26 -11.73
CA THR A 148 10.31 -19.18 -12.23
C THR A 148 8.88 -18.77 -11.92
N LEU A 149 8.67 -17.96 -10.88
CA LEU A 149 7.34 -17.59 -10.40
C LEU A 149 7.35 -16.14 -9.91
N CYS A 150 6.22 -15.46 -10.08
CA CYS A 150 5.97 -14.17 -9.46
C CYS A 150 5.44 -14.39 -8.04
N VAL A 151 6.12 -13.80 -7.07
CA VAL A 151 5.75 -13.80 -5.66
C VAL A 151 5.33 -12.42 -5.25
N ASP A 152 4.35 -12.38 -4.36
CA ASP A 152 3.80 -11.15 -3.82
C ASP A 152 4.89 -10.31 -3.13
N ILE A 153 4.84 -8.99 -3.33
CA ILE A 153 5.75 -8.06 -2.66
C ILE A 153 5.16 -7.77 -1.29
N ASP A 154 5.78 -8.25 -0.21
CA ASP A 154 5.32 -7.88 1.13
C ASP A 154 5.72 -6.43 1.46
N GLU A 155 4.82 -5.46 1.21
CA GLU A 155 5.11 -4.05 1.43
C GLU A 155 5.19 -3.69 2.92
N CYS A 156 4.64 -4.52 3.80
CA CYS A 156 4.71 -4.35 5.24
C CYS A 156 6.09 -4.73 5.78
N LEU A 157 6.69 -5.82 5.31
CA LEU A 157 8.04 -6.24 5.68
C LEU A 157 9.12 -5.38 5.03
N GLN A 158 8.89 -4.92 3.80
CA GLN A 158 9.87 -4.15 3.04
C GLN A 158 9.79 -2.63 3.31
N ASN A 159 8.88 -2.18 4.17
CA ASN A 159 8.61 -0.76 4.44
C ASN A 159 8.31 0.05 3.15
N LEU A 160 7.61 -0.59 2.20
CA LEU A 160 7.14 0.04 0.95
C LEU A 160 5.69 0.54 1.05
N ASN A 161 5.06 0.35 2.20
CA ASN A 161 3.70 0.81 2.48
C ASN A 161 3.65 2.30 2.85
N ASN A 162 2.46 2.89 2.74
CA ASN A 162 2.20 4.29 3.12
C ASN A 162 1.46 4.42 4.48
N CYS A 163 1.49 3.38 5.32
CA CYS A 163 0.87 3.37 6.63
C CYS A 163 1.73 4.14 7.63
N THR A 164 1.68 5.47 7.56
CA THR A 164 2.57 6.37 8.30
C THR A 164 2.08 6.72 9.71
N GLN A 165 0.79 6.52 9.99
CA GLN A 165 0.22 6.91 11.28
C GLN A 165 0.43 5.81 12.34
N PRO A 166 0.74 6.17 13.60
CA PRO A 166 0.88 5.19 14.69
C PRO A 166 -0.45 4.53 15.07
N SER A 167 -1.58 5.13 14.70
CA SER A 167 -2.91 4.54 14.85
C SER A 167 -3.22 3.46 13.80
N GLN A 168 -2.31 3.20 12.87
CA GLN A 168 -2.47 2.24 11.79
C GLN A 168 -1.46 1.09 11.87
N ARG A 169 -1.83 -0.04 11.29
CA ARG A 169 -0.95 -1.16 10.97
C ARG A 169 -1.07 -1.50 9.49
N CYS A 170 0.03 -1.95 8.93
CA CYS A 170 0.07 -2.49 7.58
C CYS A 170 -0.39 -3.95 7.57
N ILE A 171 -1.23 -4.30 6.59
CA ILE A 171 -1.64 -5.67 6.29
C ILE A 171 -1.26 -5.95 4.83
N ASN A 172 -0.44 -6.98 4.62
CA ASN A 172 -0.04 -7.42 3.29
C ASN A 172 -1.18 -8.19 2.62
N LEU A 173 -1.47 -7.91 1.35
CA LEU A 173 -2.49 -8.58 0.55
C LEU A 173 -1.87 -9.07 -0.77
N PRO A 174 -2.45 -10.07 -1.45
CA PRO A 174 -1.96 -10.46 -2.77
C PRO A 174 -2.05 -9.30 -3.79
N GLY A 175 -0.89 -8.79 -4.21
CA GLY A 175 -0.71 -7.73 -5.21
C GLY A 175 -0.82 -6.30 -4.69
N SER A 176 -0.97 -6.11 -3.37
CA SER A 176 -1.13 -4.78 -2.74
C SER A 176 -0.98 -4.89 -1.22
N PHE A 177 -1.03 -3.77 -0.52
CA PHE A 177 -1.24 -3.74 0.92
C PHE A 177 -2.47 -2.90 1.28
N GLN A 178 -2.88 -2.98 2.55
CA GLN A 178 -3.84 -2.05 3.13
C GLN A 178 -3.41 -1.59 4.53
N CYS A 179 -3.75 -0.34 4.87
CA CYS A 179 -3.57 0.19 6.22
C CYS A 179 -4.88 0.05 7.01
N GLU A 180 -4.84 -0.70 8.10
CA GLU A 180 -5.97 -0.85 9.03
C GLU A 180 -5.70 -0.10 10.32
N CYS A 181 -6.75 0.32 11.03
CA CYS A 181 -6.59 0.89 12.35
C CYS A 181 -6.10 -0.16 13.35
N ASN A 182 -5.29 0.26 14.31
CA ASN A 182 -4.79 -0.56 15.41
C ASN A 182 -5.92 -0.90 16.40
N SER A 183 -6.81 -1.79 15.99
CA SER A 183 -7.92 -2.29 16.80
C SER A 183 -7.40 -3.17 17.95
N PRO A 184 -8.01 -3.10 19.16
CA PRO A 184 -9.22 -2.35 19.51
C PRO A 184 -8.98 -0.90 19.96
N ALA A 185 -7.73 -0.46 20.07
CA ALA A 185 -7.36 0.88 20.56
C ALA A 185 -7.79 2.02 19.62
N PHE A 186 -7.86 1.75 18.31
CA PHE A 186 -8.31 2.69 17.30
C PHE A 186 -9.41 2.09 16.43
N ILE A 187 -10.43 2.89 16.12
CA ILE A 187 -11.55 2.53 15.27
C ILE A 187 -11.52 3.31 13.94
N SER A 188 -12.03 2.68 12.88
CA SER A 188 -12.09 3.27 11.55
C SER A 188 -13.30 4.20 11.42
N THR A 189 -13.08 5.42 10.93
CA THR A 189 -14.10 6.43 10.67
C THR A 189 -13.90 7.07 9.29
N VAL A 190 -14.84 7.95 8.87
CA VAL A 190 -14.74 8.71 7.61
C VAL A 190 -13.48 9.58 7.53
N ASN A 191 -12.92 9.99 8.68
CA ASN A 191 -11.73 10.85 8.76
C ASN A 191 -10.45 10.04 9.05
N GLY A 192 -10.50 8.71 8.97
CA GLY A 192 -9.39 7.81 9.29
C GLY A 192 -9.52 7.15 10.66
N CYS A 193 -8.37 6.74 11.22
CA CYS A 193 -8.31 6.04 12.51
C CYS A 193 -8.39 7.03 13.66
N VAL A 194 -9.44 6.91 14.47
CA VAL A 194 -9.63 7.70 15.68
C VAL A 194 -9.50 6.81 16.90
N ASP A 195 -9.12 7.42 17.99
CA ASP A 195 -9.07 6.81 19.30
C ASP A 195 -10.41 6.19 19.68
N ASN A 196 -10.38 4.96 20.18
CA ASN A 196 -11.57 4.28 20.66
C ASN A 196 -11.79 4.63 22.13
N ASP A 197 -12.79 5.47 22.44
CA ASP A 197 -13.09 5.82 23.83
C ASP A 197 -13.65 4.62 24.60
N GLU A 198 -12.78 3.96 25.36
CA GLU A 198 -13.16 2.77 26.12
C GLU A 198 -14.11 3.08 27.26
N CYS A 199 -14.15 4.33 27.75
CA CYS A 199 -15.03 4.76 28.83
C CYS A 199 -16.50 4.89 28.39
N LEU A 200 -16.77 4.92 27.08
CA LEU A 200 -18.14 4.87 26.53
C LEU A 200 -18.65 3.43 26.36
N SER A 201 -17.77 2.43 26.48
CA SER A 201 -18.10 1.02 26.28
C SER A 201 -18.20 0.28 27.62
N TYR A 202 -19.29 -0.46 27.83
CA TYR A 202 -19.51 -1.27 29.03
C TYR A 202 -18.56 -2.48 29.18
N GLN A 203 -17.62 -2.70 28.24
CA GLN A 203 -16.66 -3.81 28.29
C GLN A 203 -15.39 -3.48 29.08
N PHE A 204 -15.09 -2.21 29.32
CA PHE A 204 -13.83 -1.77 29.93
C PHE A 204 -14.08 -1.10 31.29
N ASN A 205 -14.59 -1.88 32.24
CA ASN A 205 -14.97 -1.36 33.54
C ASN A 205 -13.75 -1.16 34.45
N CYS A 206 -13.58 0.08 34.89
CA CYS A 206 -12.71 0.41 36.01
C CYS A 206 -13.23 -0.19 37.33
N PRO A 207 -12.37 -0.36 38.36
CA PRO A 207 -12.79 -0.87 39.66
C PRO A 207 -13.88 -0.03 40.33
N GLU A 208 -14.57 -0.59 41.32
CA GLU A 208 -15.50 0.19 42.15
C GLU A 208 -14.77 1.37 42.83
N TYR A 209 -15.48 2.50 43.02
CA TYR A 209 -14.93 3.76 43.54
C TYR A 209 -13.81 4.35 42.69
N SER A 210 -13.98 4.27 41.36
CA SER A 210 -13.05 4.87 40.41
C SER A 210 -13.76 5.42 39.18
N THR A 211 -13.12 6.39 38.57
CA THR A 211 -13.55 7.05 37.34
C THR A 211 -12.65 6.62 36.17
N CYS A 212 -13.27 6.31 35.02
CA CYS A 212 -12.56 6.02 33.77
C CYS A 212 -12.10 7.31 33.09
N LEU A 213 -10.85 7.32 32.61
CA LEU A 213 -10.23 8.41 31.88
C LEU A 213 -9.72 7.87 30.54
N ASN A 214 -10.32 8.33 29.44
CA ASN A 214 -9.88 7.97 28.10
C ASN A 214 -8.50 8.59 27.78
N THR A 215 -7.63 7.83 27.13
CA THR A 215 -6.29 8.28 26.72
C THR A 215 -6.02 7.86 25.27
N LEU A 216 -5.06 8.49 24.60
CA LEU A 216 -4.80 8.10 23.21
C LEU A 216 -4.25 6.66 23.12
N GLY A 217 -5.03 5.78 22.50
CA GLY A 217 -4.75 4.37 22.27
C GLY A 217 -5.03 3.45 23.47
N SER A 218 -5.62 3.96 24.56
CA SER A 218 -5.95 3.18 25.77
C SER A 218 -6.82 3.97 26.74
N TYR A 219 -7.12 3.41 27.91
CA TYR A 219 -7.76 4.14 29.01
C TYR A 219 -7.02 3.91 30.32
N LYS A 220 -7.27 4.79 31.29
CA LYS A 220 -6.77 4.66 32.66
C LYS A 220 -7.92 4.82 33.64
N CYS A 221 -7.80 4.13 34.77
CA CYS A 221 -8.71 4.31 35.89
C CYS A 221 -8.06 5.22 36.93
N ALA A 222 -8.85 6.06 37.58
CA ALA A 222 -8.41 6.87 38.70
C ALA A 222 -9.37 6.66 39.88
N CYS A 223 -8.82 6.34 41.06
CA CYS A 223 -9.65 6.21 42.25
C CYS A 223 -10.31 7.54 42.60
N ASP A 224 -11.56 7.47 43.06
CA ASP A 224 -12.30 8.63 43.52
C ASP A 224 -11.65 9.21 44.79
N GLN A 225 -12.03 10.44 45.15
CA GLN A 225 -11.51 11.07 46.38
C GLN A 225 -11.86 10.21 47.61
N GLY A 226 -10.91 10.11 48.56
CA GLY A 226 -11.04 9.25 49.75
C GLY A 226 -10.56 7.82 49.54
N PHE A 227 -10.09 7.46 48.34
CA PHE A 227 -9.59 6.12 48.04
C PHE A 227 -8.13 6.16 47.54
N ARG A 228 -7.38 5.09 47.84
CA ARG A 228 -6.02 4.87 47.32
C ARG A 228 -5.95 3.65 46.41
N PRO A 229 -5.10 3.66 45.36
CA PRO A 229 -5.06 2.58 44.38
C PRO A 229 -4.29 1.34 44.87
N GLU A 230 -4.98 0.20 44.83
CA GLU A 230 -4.49 -1.20 44.78
C GLU A 230 -3.84 -1.56 43.44
N ILE A 231 -2.51 -1.43 43.25
CA ILE A 231 -1.87 -1.69 41.94
C ILE A 231 -1.32 -3.13 41.84
N ARG A 232 -1.57 -3.80 40.69
CA ARG A 232 -0.90 -5.06 40.30
C ARG A 232 -0.33 -4.91 38.88
N GLY A 233 0.99 -4.82 38.78
CA GLY A 233 1.64 -4.45 37.51
C GLY A 233 1.33 -2.98 37.18
N ASP A 234 0.75 -2.72 36.01
CA ASP A 234 0.35 -1.38 35.56
C ASP A 234 -1.16 -1.10 35.68
N ILE A 235 -1.92 -2.01 36.32
CA ILE A 235 -3.38 -1.93 36.41
C ILE A 235 -3.81 -1.69 37.85
N ILE A 236 -4.76 -0.76 38.05
CA ILE A 236 -5.47 -0.58 39.33
C ILE A 236 -6.49 -1.71 39.46
N VAL A 237 -6.31 -2.56 40.46
CA VAL A 237 -7.16 -3.73 40.73
C VAL A 237 -8.35 -3.37 41.61
N ARG A 238 -8.14 -2.49 42.59
CA ARG A 238 -9.18 -1.97 43.47
C ARG A 238 -8.81 -0.59 44.00
N CYS A 239 -9.83 0.20 44.30
CA CYS A 239 -9.68 1.43 45.08
C CYS A 239 -10.06 1.11 46.51
N VAL A 240 -9.09 1.27 47.42
CA VAL A 240 -9.25 0.94 48.83
C VAL A 240 -9.51 2.23 49.59
N ASP A 241 -10.54 2.21 50.43
CA ASP A 241 -10.88 3.29 51.33
C ASP A 241 -9.66 3.69 52.18
N ILE A 242 -9.39 4.98 52.27
CA ILE A 242 -8.34 5.53 53.12
C ILE A 242 -8.92 5.70 54.51
N ASN A 243 -8.33 5.10 55.53
CA ASN A 243 -8.81 5.30 56.89
C ASN A 243 -8.21 6.58 57.47
N GLU A 244 -8.85 7.73 57.28
CA GLU A 244 -8.28 9.00 57.71
C GLU A 244 -8.12 9.09 59.23
N CYS A 245 -8.92 8.35 60.00
CA CYS A 245 -8.80 8.30 61.46
C CYS A 245 -7.51 7.61 61.95
N GLU A 246 -6.95 6.68 61.16
CA GLU A 246 -5.70 5.98 61.48
C GLU A 246 -4.50 6.59 60.74
N GLU A 247 -4.71 7.00 59.49
CA GLU A 247 -3.65 7.45 58.59
C GLU A 247 -3.36 8.96 58.71
N GLN A 248 -4.31 9.77 59.22
CA GLN A 248 -4.16 11.22 59.38
C GLN A 248 -4.32 11.66 60.86
N PRO A 249 -3.24 12.05 61.55
CA PRO A 249 -3.26 12.40 62.98
C PRO A 249 -4.20 13.55 63.37
N ASP A 250 -4.43 14.50 62.47
CA ASP A 250 -5.27 15.68 62.67
C ASP A 250 -6.52 15.64 61.78
N ALA A 251 -7.04 14.44 61.45
CA ALA A 251 -8.23 14.31 60.62
C ALA A 251 -9.45 15.04 61.21
N CYS A 252 -9.62 14.92 62.54
CA CYS A 252 -10.68 15.56 63.30
C CYS A 252 -10.12 16.48 64.41
N PRO A 253 -10.89 17.50 64.85
CA PRO A 253 -10.54 18.28 66.04
C PRO A 253 -10.39 17.40 67.28
N ARG A 254 -9.54 17.80 68.24
CA ARG A 254 -9.35 17.08 69.51
C ARG A 254 -10.63 16.90 70.34
N SER A 255 -11.62 17.76 70.11
CA SER A 255 -12.95 17.70 70.73
C SER A 255 -13.92 16.74 70.03
N ALA A 256 -13.48 15.99 69.03
CA ALA A 256 -14.29 15.05 68.27
C ALA A 256 -13.71 13.64 68.29
N LYS A 257 -14.59 12.63 68.22
CA LYS A 257 -14.22 11.25 67.93
C LYS A 257 -14.32 11.02 66.43
N CYS A 258 -13.23 10.60 65.80
CA CYS A 258 -13.21 10.25 64.39
C CYS A 258 -13.89 8.89 64.15
N LYS A 259 -14.70 8.79 63.09
CA LYS A 259 -15.27 7.54 62.59
C LYS A 259 -15.01 7.45 61.08
N ASN A 260 -14.37 6.36 60.66
CA ASN A 260 -14.11 6.10 59.25
C ASN A 260 -15.40 5.75 58.50
N ARG A 261 -15.58 6.28 57.29
CA ARG A 261 -16.68 5.95 56.37
C ARG A 261 -16.07 5.57 55.01
N ILE A 262 -16.84 4.89 54.16
CA ILE A 262 -16.33 4.56 52.83
C ILE A 262 -16.29 5.85 52.00
N GLY A 263 -15.09 6.23 51.54
CA GLY A 263 -14.79 7.41 50.72
C GLY A 263 -14.64 8.73 51.49
N SER A 264 -14.74 8.72 52.82
CA SER A 264 -14.58 9.90 53.68
C SER A 264 -14.56 9.48 55.16
N TYR A 265 -14.33 10.41 56.07
CA TYR A 265 -14.54 10.23 57.50
C TYR A 265 -15.58 11.21 58.04
N GLU A 266 -16.13 10.90 59.22
CA GLU A 266 -17.00 11.80 60.00
C GLU A 266 -16.38 12.07 61.38
N CYS A 267 -16.57 13.29 61.89
CA CYS A 267 -16.14 13.68 63.23
C CYS A 267 -17.37 13.84 64.12
N GLU A 268 -17.50 13.02 65.17
CA GLU A 268 -18.58 13.12 66.15
C GLU A 268 -18.11 13.92 67.37
N CYS A 269 -18.69 15.10 67.59
CA CYS A 269 -18.31 15.96 68.71
C CYS A 269 -18.59 15.31 70.07
N MET A 270 -17.62 15.40 70.98
CA MET A 270 -17.75 14.93 72.35
C MET A 270 -18.30 16.05 73.23
N PRO A 271 -19.30 15.80 74.12
CA PRO A 271 -19.76 16.81 75.07
C PRO A 271 -18.59 17.39 75.89
N PRO A 272 -18.52 18.73 76.11
CA PRO A 272 -19.54 19.76 75.86
C PRO A 272 -19.50 20.40 74.47
N SER A 273 -18.75 19.85 73.51
CA SER A 273 -18.71 20.38 72.15
C SER A 273 -19.92 19.94 71.33
N ILE A 274 -20.41 20.85 70.48
CA ILE A 274 -21.53 20.66 69.56
C ILE A 274 -21.03 20.71 68.11
N GLN A 275 -21.76 20.04 67.22
CA GLN A 275 -21.44 19.95 65.79
C GLN A 275 -21.69 21.28 65.07
N HIS A 276 -20.70 21.76 64.34
CA HIS A 276 -20.82 22.90 63.43
C HIS A 276 -20.26 22.50 62.06
N GLY A 277 -21.10 22.42 61.02
CA GLY A 277 -20.69 21.83 59.73
C GLY A 277 -20.38 20.33 59.82
N LEU A 278 -19.67 19.78 58.83
CA LEU A 278 -19.42 18.32 58.72
C LEU A 278 -18.22 17.83 59.54
N ARG A 279 -17.27 18.70 59.88
CA ARG A 279 -15.99 18.31 60.52
C ARG A 279 -15.56 19.22 61.67
N ASP A 280 -16.30 20.29 61.98
CA ASP A 280 -15.93 21.21 63.07
C ASP A 280 -16.75 20.95 64.34
N CYS A 281 -16.05 21.01 65.48
CA CYS A 281 -16.64 20.88 66.81
C CYS A 281 -16.34 22.14 67.62
N VAL A 282 -17.37 22.70 68.22
CA VAL A 282 -17.28 23.97 68.93
C VAL A 282 -17.84 23.83 70.34
N VAL A 283 -17.16 24.38 71.34
CA VAL A 283 -17.58 24.27 72.74
C VAL A 283 -18.44 25.47 73.11
N ASN A 284 -19.63 25.22 73.67
CA ASN A 284 -20.42 26.25 74.30
C ASN A 284 -19.78 26.65 75.64
N THR A 285 -18.89 27.64 75.61
CA THR A 285 -18.29 28.21 76.82
C THR A 285 -19.17 29.31 77.37
N SER A 286 -19.21 29.49 78.70
CA SER A 286 -19.77 30.70 79.30
C SER A 286 -19.09 31.91 78.66
N CYS A 287 -19.83 32.62 77.80
CA CYS A 287 -19.32 33.82 77.16
C CYS A 287 -19.03 34.85 78.27
N PRO A 288 -17.99 35.69 78.12
CA PRO A 288 -17.80 36.84 78.99
C PRO A 288 -19.02 37.79 78.99
N ASN A 289 -19.83 37.76 77.93
CA ASN A 289 -21.06 38.51 77.77
C ASN A 289 -22.27 37.55 77.75
N GLU A 290 -23.37 37.88 78.43
CA GLU A 290 -24.60 37.10 78.37
C GLU A 290 -25.14 37.09 76.92
N CYS A 291 -25.19 35.92 76.27
CA CYS A 291 -25.88 35.74 74.99
C CYS A 291 -27.42 35.74 75.22
N SER A 292 -28.19 36.03 74.18
CA SER A 292 -29.66 36.00 74.23
C SER A 292 -30.21 34.64 74.65
N GLU A 293 -31.42 34.61 75.22
CA GLU A 293 -32.23 33.38 75.36
C GLU A 293 -32.35 32.70 73.98
N HIS A 294 -32.20 31.38 73.94
CA HIS A 294 -32.06 30.57 72.71
C HIS A 294 -30.81 30.83 71.86
N ALA A 295 -29.71 31.27 72.48
CA ALA A 295 -28.41 31.39 71.82
C ALA A 295 -27.30 30.69 72.62
N TYR A 296 -26.32 30.13 71.91
CA TYR A 296 -25.11 29.53 72.47
C TYR A 296 -23.86 30.29 72.04
N CYS A 297 -22.84 30.26 72.88
CA CYS A 297 -21.59 30.99 72.71
C CYS A 297 -20.53 30.10 72.06
N LEU A 298 -19.99 30.51 70.92
CA LEU A 298 -18.91 29.83 70.22
C LEU A 298 -17.56 30.46 70.52
N LYS A 299 -16.64 29.68 71.08
CA LYS A 299 -15.22 30.06 71.18
C LYS A 299 -14.46 29.60 69.93
N SER A 300 -13.83 30.52 69.22
CA SER A 300 -12.89 30.25 68.13
C SER A 300 -11.46 30.64 68.57
N GLU A 301 -10.53 29.70 68.51
CA GLU A 301 -9.12 29.97 68.83
C GLU A 301 -8.40 30.51 67.60
N ARG A 302 -7.88 31.75 67.68
CA ARG A 302 -7.04 32.37 66.65
C ARG A 302 -5.62 32.61 67.21
N PRO A 303 -4.60 32.76 66.34
CA PRO A 303 -3.22 33.06 66.77
C PRO A 303 -3.11 34.30 67.66
N ASP A 304 -4.03 35.25 67.50
CA ASP A 304 -4.04 36.56 68.19
C ASP A 304 -4.94 36.59 69.45
N GLY A 305 -5.50 35.44 69.86
CA GLY A 305 -6.39 35.30 71.01
C GLY A 305 -7.72 34.61 70.69
N ALA A 306 -8.45 34.22 71.73
CA ALA A 306 -9.75 33.58 71.57
C ALA A 306 -10.85 34.61 71.26
N VAL A 307 -11.63 34.38 70.20
CA VAL A 307 -12.81 35.18 69.84
C VAL A 307 -14.06 34.42 70.25
N TYR A 308 -15.01 35.10 70.88
CA TYR A 308 -16.29 34.55 71.30
C TYR A 308 -17.42 35.16 70.45
N ASN A 309 -18.32 34.34 69.91
CA ASN A 309 -19.48 34.81 69.15
C ASN A 309 -20.75 34.08 69.60
N CYS A 310 -21.85 34.81 69.78
CA CYS A 310 -23.13 34.19 70.12
C CYS A 310 -23.86 33.78 68.84
N THR A 311 -24.49 32.60 68.85
CA THR A 311 -25.17 32.01 67.69
C THR A 311 -26.49 31.42 68.13
N CYS A 312 -27.58 31.61 67.38
CA CYS A 312 -28.89 31.10 67.76
C CYS A 312 -28.98 29.57 67.73
N ASP A 313 -29.76 29.02 68.66
CA ASP A 313 -30.14 27.61 68.69
C ASP A 313 -30.85 27.20 67.39
N VAL A 314 -30.76 25.92 67.05
CA VAL A 314 -31.43 25.37 65.87
C VAL A 314 -32.95 25.61 65.97
N GLY A 315 -33.49 26.35 65.00
CA GLY A 315 -34.91 26.73 64.96
C GLY A 315 -35.19 28.19 65.32
N TYR A 316 -34.18 28.94 65.77
CA TYR A 316 -34.26 30.36 66.07
C TYR A 316 -33.36 31.17 65.11
N ALA A 317 -33.75 32.41 64.80
CA ALA A 317 -33.00 33.31 63.94
C ALA A 317 -32.77 34.66 64.60
N GLY A 318 -31.57 35.22 64.39
CA GLY A 318 -31.20 36.51 64.96
C GLY A 318 -29.69 36.71 65.02
N ASP A 319 -29.27 37.73 65.75
CA ASP A 319 -27.86 38.11 65.87
C ASP A 319 -27.10 37.33 66.96
N GLY A 320 -27.79 36.44 67.70
CA GLY A 320 -27.20 35.61 68.75
C GLY A 320 -26.88 36.38 70.03
N ALA A 321 -26.42 37.62 69.92
CA ALA A 321 -25.98 38.44 71.02
C ALA A 321 -27.12 39.20 71.72
N ILE A 322 -28.13 39.65 70.96
CA ILE A 322 -29.22 40.49 71.48
C ILE A 322 -30.57 39.76 71.35
N ALA A 323 -30.78 39.00 70.27
CA ALA A 323 -32.02 38.26 70.06
C ALA A 323 -31.83 36.99 69.24
N CYS A 324 -32.55 35.94 69.65
CA CYS A 324 -32.85 34.74 68.86
C CYS A 324 -34.35 34.47 68.97
N LEU A 325 -35.08 34.67 67.87
CA LEU A 325 -36.54 34.58 67.78
C LEU A 325 -36.98 33.44 66.85
#